data_AF-A0AAF0KND8-F1
#
_entry.id   AF-A0AAF0KND8-F1
#
_cell.length_a   1.000
_cell.length_b   1.000
_cell.length_c   1.000
_cell.angle_alpha   90.00
_cell.angle_beta   90.00
_cell.angle_gamma   90.00
#
_symmetry.space_group_name_H-M   'P 1'
#
loop_
_entity.id
_entity.type
_entity.pdbx_description
1 polymer ?
#
loop_
_entity_poly.entity_id
_entity_poly.type
_entity_poly.pdbx_seq_one_letter_code
_entity_poly.pdbx_strand_id
1 'polypeptide(L)'
;MAMGMMGRLIGLACLSLAACSDKGRDASDGPNATAQIDDGNADCAIGVDGGWAHDCRIDRAGDLLTLRHPDGGFRRLRIVTDGRGLVSADGAERAKLTIIADRRIEVAIGPDRYRLPATVANAAP
;
A
#
# COMPACT_ATOMS: atom_id res chain seq x y z
N MET A 1 50.22 30.07 -52.64
CA MET A 1 49.63 29.34 -53.77
C MET A 1 48.50 28.47 -53.24
N ALA A 2 47.36 28.57 -53.90
CA ALA A 2 46.10 27.91 -53.56
C ALA A 2 46.02 26.48 -54.12
N MET A 3 45.16 25.67 -53.48
CA MET A 3 44.30 24.56 -53.98
C MET A 3 44.14 23.59 -52.80
N GLY A 4 42.98 23.29 -52.23
CA GLY A 4 41.68 23.09 -52.85
C GLY A 4 41.32 21.60 -52.77
N MET A 5 40.15 21.31 -52.20
CA MET A 5 39.34 20.09 -52.40
C MET A 5 39.73 18.80 -51.64
N MET A 6 38.93 18.42 -50.64
CA MET A 6 38.18 17.16 -50.71
C MET A 6 37.12 17.11 -49.61
N GLY A 7 35.85 17.20 -50.04
CA GLY A 7 34.70 17.05 -49.15
C GLY A 7 34.68 15.66 -48.51
N ARG A 8 34.45 15.64 -47.20
CA ARG A 8 34.03 14.43 -46.49
C ARG A 8 32.69 14.72 -45.82
N LEU A 9 31.73 13.90 -46.20
CA LEU A 9 30.38 13.78 -45.68
C LEU A 9 30.38 13.90 -44.15
N ILE A 10 29.77 14.97 -43.63
CA ILE A 10 29.40 15.05 -42.22
C ILE A 10 27.88 14.89 -42.19
N GLY A 11 27.45 13.64 -41.98
CA GLY A 11 26.07 13.32 -41.69
C GLY A 11 25.67 14.04 -40.40
N LEU A 12 24.65 14.90 -40.49
CA LEU A 12 23.90 15.38 -39.34
C LEU A 12 23.17 14.17 -38.73
N ALA A 13 23.82 13.52 -37.78
CA ALA A 13 23.19 12.56 -36.91
C ALA A 13 22.19 13.29 -36.00
N CYS A 14 20.91 12.97 -36.16
CA CYS A 14 19.87 13.31 -35.20
C CYS A 14 20.27 12.76 -33.82
N LEU A 15 20.59 13.65 -32.87
CA LEU A 15 20.62 13.29 -31.45
C LEU A 15 19.17 13.17 -30.98
N SER A 16 18.58 11.99 -31.17
CA SER A 16 17.42 11.57 -30.39
C SER A 16 17.88 11.34 -28.95
N LEU A 17 17.47 12.23 -28.04
CA LEU A 17 17.52 11.95 -26.61
C LEU A 17 16.56 10.78 -26.32
N ALA A 18 17.10 9.57 -26.40
CA ALA A 18 16.53 8.42 -25.73
C ALA A 18 16.66 8.70 -24.22
N ALA A 19 15.57 9.12 -23.59
CA ALA A 19 15.43 9.01 -22.15
C ALA A 19 15.43 7.53 -21.79
N CYS A 20 16.61 7.00 -21.49
CA CYS A 20 16.76 5.76 -20.73
C CYS A 20 16.14 6.01 -19.36
N SER A 21 14.86 5.67 -19.20
CA SER A 21 14.32 5.49 -17.86
C SER A 21 14.90 4.18 -17.32
N ASP A 22 15.81 4.34 -16.37
CA ASP A 22 16.46 3.29 -15.60
C ASP A 22 15.51 2.14 -15.29
N LYS A 23 15.80 1.02 -15.93
CA LYS A 23 15.23 -0.28 -15.66
C LYS A 23 15.89 -0.78 -14.38
N GLY A 24 15.38 -0.32 -13.25
CA GLY A 24 15.87 -0.69 -11.94
C GLY A 24 14.77 -0.48 -10.90
N ARG A 25 13.91 -1.49 -10.74
CA ARG A 25 13.60 -2.07 -9.42
C ARG A 25 13.27 -3.53 -9.59
N ASP A 26 13.95 -4.28 -8.75
CA ASP A 26 14.13 -5.71 -8.76
C ASP A 26 12.86 -6.50 -8.50
N ALA A 27 12.96 -7.77 -8.88
CA ALA A 27 12.06 -8.83 -8.51
C ALA A 27 11.64 -8.74 -7.04
N SER A 28 10.34 -8.91 -6.82
CA SER A 28 9.82 -9.49 -5.59
C SER A 28 8.59 -10.31 -5.96
N ASP A 29 8.82 -11.35 -6.77
CA ASP A 29 7.91 -12.49 -6.86
C ASP A 29 8.27 -13.41 -5.68
N GLY A 30 7.80 -13.03 -4.49
CA GLY A 30 7.75 -13.91 -3.32
C GLY A 30 6.32 -14.41 -3.17
N PRO A 31 6.09 -15.59 -2.58
CA PRO A 31 4.73 -16.05 -2.28
C PRO A 31 4.20 -15.21 -1.11
N ASN A 32 3.78 -13.99 -1.40
CA ASN A 32 3.08 -13.17 -0.43
C ASN A 32 1.66 -13.73 -0.39
N ALA A 33 1.43 -14.62 0.56
CA ALA A 33 0.09 -15.03 0.95
C ALA A 33 -0.64 -13.77 1.42
N THR A 34 -1.25 -13.07 0.47
CA THR A 34 -2.23 -12.03 0.70
C THR A 34 -3.26 -12.65 1.63
N ALA A 35 -3.27 -12.21 2.89
CA ALA A 35 -4.43 -12.41 3.75
C ALA A 35 -5.61 -11.82 2.98
N GLN A 36 -6.45 -12.70 2.43
CA GLN A 36 -7.33 -12.34 1.33
C GLN A 36 -8.29 -11.24 1.77
N ILE A 37 -8.04 -10.04 1.25
CA ILE A 37 -8.99 -8.94 1.22
C ILE A 37 -9.53 -9.02 -0.20
N ASP A 38 -10.72 -9.58 -0.33
CA ASP A 38 -11.22 -10.16 -1.57
C ASP A 38 -11.27 -9.16 -2.73
N ASP A 39 -11.54 -7.88 -2.42
CA ASP A 39 -11.65 -6.77 -3.36
C ASP A 39 -10.73 -5.58 -3.03
N GLY A 40 -9.86 -5.70 -2.03
CA GLY A 40 -8.98 -4.62 -1.56
C GLY A 40 -9.65 -3.58 -0.64
N ASN A 41 -10.91 -3.78 -0.24
CA ASN A 41 -11.66 -2.87 0.62
C ASN A 41 -12.03 -3.52 1.97
N ALA A 42 -12.38 -2.67 2.94
CA ALA A 42 -12.94 -3.08 4.22
C ALA A 42 -14.23 -2.34 4.53
N ASP A 43 -15.08 -2.99 5.32
CA ASP A 43 -16.14 -2.26 6.00
C ASP A 43 -15.52 -1.34 7.04
N CYS A 44 -15.90 -0.07 7.01
CA CYS A 44 -15.48 0.91 7.97
C CYS A 44 -16.61 1.86 8.35
N ALA A 45 -16.49 2.40 9.56
CA ALA A 45 -17.32 3.45 10.10
C ALA A 45 -16.37 4.53 10.63
N ILE A 46 -16.32 5.67 9.94
CA ILE A 46 -15.36 6.76 10.20
C ILE A 46 -16.03 7.85 11.02
N GLY A 47 -15.42 8.24 12.14
CA GLY A 47 -15.95 9.21 13.08
C GLY A 47 -17.02 8.64 14.04
N VAL A 48 -17.39 9.48 15.03
CA VAL A 48 -18.23 9.08 16.19
C VAL A 48 -19.59 8.51 15.78
N ASP A 49 -20.18 9.07 14.73
CA ASP A 49 -21.49 8.67 14.19
C ASP A 49 -21.38 8.09 12.77
N GLY A 50 -20.17 7.62 12.40
CA GLY A 50 -19.93 7.01 11.10
C GLY A 50 -20.81 5.79 10.88
N GLY A 51 -21.55 5.78 9.77
CA GLY A 51 -22.23 4.58 9.28
C GLY A 51 -21.24 3.57 8.71
N TRP A 52 -21.61 2.29 8.70
CA TRP A 52 -20.79 1.25 8.06
C TRP A 52 -20.91 1.32 6.54
N ALA A 53 -19.77 1.38 5.84
CA ALA A 53 -19.67 1.30 4.39
C ALA A 53 -18.46 0.46 3.96
N HIS A 54 -18.52 -0.15 2.76
CA HIS A 54 -17.46 -1.01 2.22
C HIS A 54 -16.51 -0.24 1.26
N ASP A 55 -15.96 0.87 1.72
CA ASP A 55 -15.21 1.82 0.87
C ASP A 55 -13.85 2.24 1.45
N CYS A 56 -13.44 1.71 2.60
CA CYS A 56 -12.09 1.90 3.10
C CYS A 56 -11.11 1.01 2.36
N ARG A 57 -10.29 1.62 1.50
CA ARG A 57 -9.26 0.91 0.75
C ARG A 57 -8.13 0.45 1.67
N ILE A 58 -7.69 -0.79 1.49
CA ILE A 58 -6.56 -1.36 2.22
C ILE A 58 -5.34 -1.44 1.31
N ASP A 59 -4.29 -0.71 1.67
CA ASP A 59 -2.97 -0.90 1.08
C ASP A 59 -2.05 -1.67 2.05
N ARG A 60 -1.23 -2.57 1.51
CA ARG A 60 -0.28 -3.38 2.29
C ARG A 60 1.15 -3.18 1.79
N ALA A 61 2.08 -3.01 2.72
CA ALA A 61 3.51 -2.96 2.47
C ALA A 61 4.25 -3.72 3.58
N GLY A 62 4.60 -4.99 3.34
CA GLY A 62 5.20 -5.86 4.36
C GLY A 62 4.24 -6.11 5.53
N ASP A 63 4.69 -5.75 6.74
CA ASP A 63 3.91 -5.81 7.99
C ASP A 63 3.03 -4.56 8.21
N LEU A 64 3.11 -3.56 7.32
CA LEU A 64 2.34 -2.33 7.42
C LEU A 64 1.05 -2.42 6.60
N LEU A 65 -0.07 -2.08 7.24
CA LEU A 65 -1.37 -1.87 6.64
C LEU A 65 -1.75 -0.40 6.69
N THR A 66 -2.25 0.14 5.59
CA THR A 66 -2.83 1.49 5.53
C THR A 66 -4.29 1.38 5.14
N LEU A 67 -5.17 1.80 6.04
CA LEU A 67 -6.60 1.93 5.80
C LEU A 67 -6.87 3.36 5.33
N ARG A 68 -7.19 3.53 4.06
CA ARG A 68 -7.52 4.83 3.46
C ARG A 68 -9.02 5.06 3.55
N HIS A 69 -9.39 6.24 4.02
CA HIS A 69 -10.77 6.64 4.20
C HIS A 69 -11.27 7.35 2.93
N PRO A 70 -12.57 7.29 2.63
CA PRO A 70 -13.16 8.02 1.50
C PRO A 70 -13.08 9.55 1.65
N ASP A 71 -12.91 10.06 2.88
CA ASP A 71 -12.74 11.49 3.18
C ASP A 71 -11.30 12.00 2.99
N GLY A 72 -10.37 11.13 2.55
CA GLY A 72 -8.95 11.44 2.38
C GLY A 72 -8.08 11.21 3.61
N GLY A 73 -8.69 10.87 4.76
CA GLY A 73 -8.00 10.41 5.95
C GLY A 73 -7.39 9.02 5.79
N PHE A 74 -6.57 8.62 6.77
CA PHE A 74 -6.07 7.25 6.84
C PHE A 74 -5.70 6.85 8.27
N ARG A 75 -5.55 5.54 8.48
CA ARG A 75 -4.91 4.94 9.65
C ARG A 75 -3.84 3.94 9.22
N ARG A 76 -2.73 3.89 9.96
CA ARG A 76 -1.67 2.90 9.73
C ARG A 76 -1.61 1.91 10.88
N LEU A 77 -1.63 0.64 10.54
CA LEU A 77 -1.49 -0.47 11.47
C LEU A 77 -0.25 -1.28 11.13
N ARG A 78 0.40 -1.84 12.15
CA ARG A 78 1.47 -2.81 12.02
C ARG A 78 0.97 -4.17 12.47
N ILE A 79 1.27 -5.19 11.69
CA ILE A 79 1.05 -6.60 12.03
C ILE A 79 2.17 -7.04 12.97
N VAL A 80 1.81 -7.65 14.09
CA VAL A 80 2.75 -8.07 15.14
C VAL A 80 2.49 -9.52 15.57
N THR A 81 3.56 -10.23 15.90
CA THR A 81 3.53 -11.67 16.24
C THR A 81 3.47 -11.96 17.74
N ASP A 82 3.43 -10.92 18.59
CA ASP A 82 3.45 -11.06 20.05
C ASP A 82 2.07 -11.35 20.68
N GLY A 83 1.13 -11.85 19.87
CA GLY A 83 -0.24 -12.18 20.28
C GLY A 83 -1.23 -11.02 20.18
N ARG A 84 -0.77 -9.78 19.90
CA ARG A 84 -1.68 -8.64 19.69
C ARG A 84 -2.28 -8.59 18.29
N GLY A 85 -1.64 -9.21 17.29
CA GLY A 85 -2.10 -9.28 15.90
C GLY A 85 -1.92 -7.97 15.13
N LEU A 86 -2.58 -6.89 15.55
CA LEU A 86 -2.44 -5.56 14.95
C LEU A 86 -2.27 -4.48 16.03
N VAL A 87 -1.40 -3.52 15.74
CA VAL A 87 -1.19 -2.32 16.58
C VAL A 87 -1.19 -1.06 15.72
N SER A 88 -1.55 0.10 16.26
CA SER A 88 -1.34 1.36 15.53
C SER A 88 0.16 1.57 15.27
N ALA A 89 0.50 1.98 14.05
CA ALA A 89 1.87 2.26 13.64
C ALA A 89 2.29 3.72 13.90
N ASP A 90 1.36 4.64 14.16
CA ASP A 90 1.64 6.05 14.48
C ASP A 90 1.63 6.35 15.99
N GLY A 91 1.07 5.45 16.80
CA GLY A 91 1.07 5.57 18.26
C GLY A 91 0.20 6.69 18.83
N ALA A 92 -0.54 7.44 18.02
CA ALA A 92 -1.41 8.52 18.50
C ALA A 92 -2.61 7.96 19.27
N GLU A 93 -3.20 6.90 18.72
CA GLU A 93 -4.33 6.19 19.33
C GLU A 93 -4.09 4.68 19.29
N ARG A 94 -4.52 3.96 20.33
CA ARG A 94 -4.36 2.50 20.38
C ARG A 94 -5.44 1.81 19.55
N ALA A 95 -5.01 0.86 18.72
CA ALA A 95 -5.92 -0.10 18.11
C ALA A 95 -6.43 -1.10 19.15
N LYS A 96 -7.75 -1.26 19.23
CA LYS A 96 -8.43 -2.27 20.04
C LYS A 96 -9.03 -3.31 19.11
N LEU A 97 -8.68 -4.57 19.30
CA LEU A 97 -9.15 -5.67 18.47
C LEU A 97 -10.23 -6.46 19.21
N THR A 98 -11.32 -6.75 18.51
CA THR A 98 -12.40 -7.64 18.97
C THR A 98 -12.62 -8.70 17.90
N ILE A 99 -12.60 -9.98 18.27
CA ILE A 99 -13.00 -11.05 17.34
C ILE A 99 -14.52 -11.00 17.19
N ILE A 100 -14.98 -10.96 15.95
CA ILE A 100 -16.40 -11.00 15.60
C ILE A 100 -16.69 -12.27 14.78
N ALA A 101 -17.96 -12.49 14.44
CA ALA A 101 -18.36 -13.65 13.63
C ALA A 101 -17.70 -13.64 12.23
N ASP A 102 -17.92 -14.73 11.48
CA ASP A 102 -17.53 -14.85 10.07
C ASP A 102 -16.03 -14.73 9.79
N ARG A 103 -15.19 -15.14 10.75
CA ARG A 103 -13.71 -15.06 10.66
C ARG A 103 -13.22 -13.62 10.44
N ARG A 104 -13.88 -12.64 11.07
CA ARG A 104 -13.49 -11.23 11.01
C ARG A 104 -13.07 -10.73 12.39
N ILE A 105 -12.31 -9.64 12.37
CA ILE A 105 -11.98 -8.84 13.54
C ILE A 105 -12.53 -7.44 13.35
N GLU A 106 -13.06 -6.85 14.41
CA GLU A 106 -13.30 -5.42 14.48
C GLU A 106 -12.08 -4.74 15.10
N VAL A 107 -11.59 -3.71 14.44
CA VAL A 107 -10.48 -2.86 14.88
C VAL A 107 -11.05 -1.48 15.17
N ALA A 108 -10.96 -1.03 16.41
CA ALA A 108 -11.34 0.34 16.80
C ALA A 108 -10.09 1.18 17.06
N ILE A 109 -10.02 2.37 16.46
CA ILE A 109 -8.95 3.36 16.65
C ILE A 109 -9.62 4.72 16.83
N GLY A 110 -9.66 5.20 18.07
CA GLY A 110 -10.40 6.42 18.39
C GLY A 110 -11.88 6.28 18.07
N PRO A 111 -12.47 7.21 17.30
CA PRO A 111 -13.87 7.12 16.87
C PRO A 111 -14.08 6.16 15.69
N ASP A 112 -13.00 5.73 15.02
CA ASP A 112 -13.11 4.93 13.80
C ASP A 112 -13.16 3.44 14.11
N ARG A 113 -13.94 2.72 13.31
CA ARG A 113 -14.08 1.25 13.40
C ARG A 113 -13.91 0.62 12.02
N TYR A 114 -13.27 -0.54 11.98
CA TYR A 114 -12.98 -1.28 10.77
C TYR A 114 -13.27 -2.75 10.98
N ARG A 115 -13.78 -3.47 9.96
CA ARG A 115 -13.91 -4.92 10.00
C ARG A 115 -13.00 -5.56 8.98
N LEU A 116 -11.98 -6.27 9.47
CA LEU A 116 -10.96 -6.90 8.65
C LEU A 116 -11.07 -8.43 8.72
N PRO A 117 -10.66 -9.18 7.68
CA PRO A 117 -10.51 -10.63 7.79
C PRO A 117 -9.53 -11.00 8.91
N ALA A 118 -9.83 -11.98 9.76
CA ALA A 118 -8.95 -12.39 10.86
C ALA A 118 -7.56 -12.87 10.38
N THR A 119 -7.47 -13.31 9.12
CA THR A 119 -6.20 -13.68 8.47
C THR A 119 -5.22 -12.51 8.36
N VAL A 120 -5.68 -11.25 8.31
CA VAL A 120 -4.76 -10.10 8.20
C VAL A 120 -3.89 -9.94 9.44
N ALA A 121 -4.40 -10.33 10.62
CA ALA A 121 -3.66 -10.31 11.88
C ALA A 121 -2.69 -11.49 12.01
N ASN A 122 -2.93 -12.57 11.28
CA ASN A 122 -2.13 -13.81 11.34
C ASN A 122 -1.07 -13.90 10.22
N ALA A 123 -1.07 -12.97 9.26
CA ALA A 123 -0.18 -13.00 8.10
C ALA A 123 1.18 -12.30 8.32
N ALA A 124 1.75 -12.44 9.52
CA ALA A 124 3.16 -12.09 9.71
C ALA A 124 4.05 -13.17 9.06
N PRO A 125 5.16 -12.81 8.40
CA PRO A 125 6.10 -13.77 7.81
C PRO A 125 6.81 -14.62 8.85
#